data_AF-S0F1S7-F1
#
_entry.id   AF-S0F1S7-F1
#
_cell.length_a   1.000
_cell.length_b   1.000
_cell.length_c   1.000
_cell.angle_alpha   90.00
_cell.angle_beta   90.00
_cell.angle_gamma   90.00
#
_symmetry.space_group_name_H-M   'P 1'
#
loop_
_entity.id
_entity.type
_entity.pdbx_description
1 polymer ?
#
loop_
_entity_poly.entity_id
_entity_poly.type
_entity_poly.pdbx_seq_one_letter_code
_entity_poly.pdbx_strand_id
1 'polypeptide(L)' 'YGNLYYNPFHALSIAFLYGSAVLFAMHGATILAVARMGGEREIEQITDRGTAAERSMLFWRWTM' A
#
# COMPACT_ATOMS: atom_id res chain seq x y z
N TYR A 1 -9.50 -31.08 -14.06
CA TYR A 1 -8.34 -30.34 -13.51
C TYR A 1 -8.11 -30.76 -12.06
N GLY A 2 -7.37 -31.86 -11.83
CA GLY A 2 -7.18 -32.44 -10.50
C GLY A 2 -6.39 -31.51 -9.55
N ASN A 3 -7.13 -30.83 -8.66
CA ASN A 3 -6.67 -29.87 -7.65
C ASN A 3 -6.01 -28.58 -8.19
N LEU A 4 -6.77 -27.48 -8.12
CA LEU A 4 -6.33 -26.15 -8.58
C LEU A 4 -5.22 -25.52 -7.72
N TYR A 5 -4.95 -26.01 -6.51
CA TYR A 5 -3.83 -25.50 -5.70
C TYR A 5 -2.46 -25.69 -6.38
N TYR A 6 -2.33 -26.67 -7.28
CA TYR A 6 -1.09 -26.91 -8.02
C TYR A 6 -1.03 -26.15 -9.36
N ASN A 7 -2.04 -25.34 -9.68
CA ASN A 7 -1.97 -24.46 -10.84
C ASN A 7 -1.20 -23.18 -10.47
N PRO A 8 -0.09 -22.85 -11.16
CA PRO A 8 0.73 -21.68 -10.82
C PRO A 8 -0.01 -20.35 -10.98
N PHE A 9 -0.92 -20.22 -11.95
CA PHE A 9 -1.71 -19.00 -12.12
C PHE A 9 -2.78 -18.85 -11.03
N HIS A 10 -3.32 -19.96 -10.52
CA HIS A 10 -4.23 -19.90 -9.37
C HIS A 10 -3.49 -19.50 -8.09
N ALA A 11 -2.28 -20.01 -7.87
CA ALA A 11 -1.42 -19.58 -6.75
C ALA A 11 -1.06 -18.10 -6.85
N LEU A 12 -0.67 -17.62 -8.04
CA LEU A 12 -0.43 -16.19 -8.29
C LEU A 12 -1.68 -15.35 -8.02
N SER A 13 -2.86 -15.81 -8.45
CA SER A 13 -4.13 -15.12 -8.19
C SER A 13 -4.40 -14.96 -6.69
N ILE A 14 -4.17 -16.03 -5.90
CA ILE A 14 -4.29 -15.97 -4.44
C ILE A 14 -3.30 -14.97 -3.84
N ALA A 15 -2.04 -14.99 -4.30
CA ALA A 15 -1.03 -14.05 -3.82
C ALA A 15 -1.42 -12.59 -4.11
N PHE A 16 -1.96 -12.29 -5.30
CA PHE A 16 -2.45 -10.95 -5.63
C PHE A 16 -3.72 -10.57 -4.87
N LEU A 17 -4.62 -11.54 -4.61
CA LEU A 17 -5.82 -11.30 -3.82
C LEU A 17 -5.45 -10.87 -2.39
N TYR A 18 -4.60 -11.63 -1.71
CA TYR A 18 -4.15 -11.29 -0.36
C TYR A 18 -3.24 -10.06 -0.36
N GLY A 19 -2.34 -9.96 -1.33
CA GLY A 19 -1.45 -8.80 -1.49
C GLY A 19 -2.21 -7.49 -1.68
N SER A 20 -3.32 -7.50 -2.42
CA SER A 20 -4.18 -6.32 -2.61
C SER A 20 -4.80 -5.85 -1.29
N ALA A 21 -5.34 -6.78 -0.51
CA ALA A 21 -5.92 -6.46 0.79
C ALA A 21 -4.86 -5.90 1.76
N VAL A 22 -3.67 -6.51 1.78
CA VAL A 22 -2.54 -6.04 2.60
C VAL A 22 -2.09 -4.65 2.18
N LEU A 23 -1.80 -4.45 0.90
CA LEU A 23 -1.29 -3.17 0.39
C LEU A 23 -2.31 -2.04 0.56
N PHE A 24 -3.60 -2.31 0.36
CA PHE A 24 -4.60 -1.26 0.52
C PHE A 24 -4.85 -0.91 1.99
N ALA A 25 -4.79 -1.89 2.89
CA ALA A 25 -4.83 -1.64 4.33
C ALA A 25 -3.61 -0.80 4.78
N MET A 26 -2.41 -1.15 4.32
CA MET A 26 -1.18 -0.39 4.58
C MET A 26 -1.31 1.05 4.07
N HIS A 27 -1.69 1.22 2.81
CA HIS A 27 -1.81 2.53 2.16
C HIS A 27 -2.89 3.39 2.82
N GLY A 28 -4.11 2.89 2.94
CA GLY A 28 -5.23 3.64 3.53
C GLY A 28 -4.97 4.06 4.97
N ALA A 29 -4.42 3.16 5.80
CA ALA A 29 -4.03 3.51 7.17
C ALA A 29 -2.93 4.58 7.20
N THR A 30 -1.95 4.49 6.29
CA THR A 30 -0.87 5.49 6.18
C THR A 30 -1.43 6.87 5.82
N ILE A 31 -2.28 6.97 4.80
CA ILE A 31 -2.86 8.24 4.35
C ILE A 31 -3.69 8.88 5.47
N LEU A 32 -4.53 8.10 6.17
CA LEU A 32 -5.31 8.60 7.30
C LEU A 32 -4.41 9.05 8.47
N ALA A 33 -3.31 8.34 8.75
CA ALA A 33 -2.36 8.73 9.79
C ALA A 33 -1.64 10.06 9.48
N VAL A 34 -1.45 10.38 8.19
CA VAL A 34 -0.85 11.65 7.74
C VAL A 34 -1.88 12.71 7.32
N ALA A 35 -3.19 12.46 7.44
CA ALA A 35 -4.25 13.39 7.02
C ALA A 35 -4.18 14.74 7.75
N ARG A 36 -3.69 14.77 9.01
CA ARG A 36 -3.46 16.03 9.75
C ARG A 36 -2.40 16.96 9.11
N MET A 37 -1.66 16.44 8.13
CA MET A 37 -0.66 17.17 7.34
C MET A 37 -1.09 17.30 5.87
N GLY A 38 -2.35 17.00 5.54
CA GLY A 38 -2.90 17.04 4.19
C GLY A 38 -2.39 15.92 3.28
N GLY A 39 -2.11 14.74 3.83
CA GLY A 39 -1.57 13.61 3.07
C GLY A 39 -2.53 12.99 2.06
N GLU A 40 -3.83 13.22 2.19
CA GLU A 40 -4.87 12.83 1.24
C GLU A 40 -4.87 13.66 -0.05
N ARG A 41 -4.19 14.81 -0.05
CA ARG A 41 -3.97 15.67 -1.23
C ARG A 41 -2.81 15.14 -2.07
N GLU A 42 -2.96 13.89 -2.53
CA GLU A 42 -1.86 13.11 -3.10
C GLU A 42 -1.29 13.75 -4.37
N ILE A 43 -2.13 14.41 -5.20
CA ILE A 43 -1.67 15.11 -6.41
C ILE A 43 -0.66 16.19 -6.03
N GLU A 44 -1.01 17.05 -5.07
CA GLU A 44 -0.12 18.11 -4.62
C GLU A 44 1.14 17.55 -3.95
N GLN A 45 1.01 16.52 -3.11
CA GLN A 45 2.17 15.86 -2.47
C GLN A 45 3.12 15.19 -3.47
N ILE A 46 2.60 14.71 -4.61
CA ILE A 46 3.42 14.14 -5.69
C ILE A 46 4.17 15.25 -6.44
N THR A 47 3.50 16.37 -6.73
CA THR A 47 4.12 17.48 -7.47
C THR A 47 5.07 18.32 -6.62
N ASP A 48 4.76 18.49 -5.33
CA ASP A 48 5.54 19.26 -4.36
C ASP A 48 5.52 18.53 -3.00
N ARG A 49 6.63 17.87 -2.70
CA ARG A 49 6.72 16.92 -1.58
C ARG A 49 6.68 17.65 -0.24
N GLY A 50 5.58 17.46 0.52
CA GLY A 50 5.43 17.97 1.87
C GLY A 50 5.81 16.98 2.97
N THR A 51 5.71 17.43 4.24
CA THR A 51 6.03 16.59 5.40
C THR A 51 5.12 15.36 5.55
N ALA A 52 3.91 15.37 4.96
CA ALA A 52 3.04 14.21 4.91
C ALA A 52 3.69 13.05 4.12
N ALA A 53 4.17 13.34 2.90
CA ALA A 53 4.86 12.38 2.04
C ALA A 53 6.22 11.94 2.61
N GLU A 54 6.97 12.84 3.24
CA GLU A 54 8.24 12.49 3.88
C GLU A 54 8.04 11.51 5.05
N ARG A 55 7.05 11.77 5.91
CA ARG A 55 6.79 10.91 7.08
C ARG A 55 6.17 9.58 6.69
N SER A 56 5.28 9.54 5.68
CA SER A 56 4.73 8.28 5.20
C SER A 56 5.82 7.37 4.62
N MET A 57 6.76 7.92 3.85
CA MET A 57 7.92 7.18 3.36
C MET A 57 8.86 6.73 4.49
N LEU A 58 9.20 7.64 5.42
CA LEU A 58 10.11 7.31 6.54
C LEU A 58 9.54 6.24 7.46
N PHE A 59 8.23 6.26 7.72
CA PHE A 59 7.57 5.21 8.50
C PHE A 59 7.83 3.82 7.92
N TRP A 60 7.62 3.65 6.61
CA TRP A 60 7.85 2.36 5.96
C TRP A 60 9.32 2.00 5.87
N ARG A 61 10.20 2.95 5.49
CA ARG A 61 11.66 2.73 5.43
C ARG A 61 12.26 2.27 6.76
N TRP A 62 11.73 2.74 7.88
CA TRP A 62 12.20 2.34 9.21
C TRP A 62 11.56 1.05 9.72
N THR A 63 10.43 0.63 9.13
CA THR A 63 9.70 -0.57 9.52
C THR A 63 10.19 -1.81 8.75
N MET A 64 10.46 -1.67 7.44
CA MET A 64 10.88 -2.74 6.53
C MET A 64 11.75 -2.19 5.39
#